data_AF-A0A7J9XS86-F1
#
_entry.id   AF-A0A7J9XS86-F1
#
_cell.length_a   1.000
_cell.length_b   1.000
_cell.length_c   1.000
_cell.angle_alpha   90.00
_cell.angle_beta   90.00
_cell.angle_gamma   90.00
#
_symmetry.space_group_name_H-M   'P 1'
#
loop_
_entity.id
_entity.type
_entity.pdbx_description
1 polymer ?
#
loop_
_entity_poly.entity_id
_entity_poly.type
_entity_poly.pdbx_seq_one_letter_code
_entity_poly.pdbx_strand_id
1 'polypeptide(L)'
;MRATPETVLRRVRGLIGTAGNERSNVAVTRLVLRVLLFDGGPVPAWRADAACAAEPAELFDPEPSDTASIAEAKRVCAGCQVRAVCLADVLGWEPVTRRHGIAGGLTAGERDRLVAARRRTARQEVAA
;
A
#
# COMPACT_ATOMS: atom_id res chain seq x y z
N MET A 1 -27.19 -12.62 36.68
CA MET A 1 -27.32 -11.18 37.00
C MET A 1 -26.68 -10.38 35.88
N ARG A 2 -27.45 -9.65 35.07
CA ARG A 2 -26.92 -8.90 33.92
C ARG A 2 -26.36 -7.56 34.41
N ALA A 3 -25.12 -7.26 34.06
CA ALA A 3 -24.51 -5.97 34.40
C ALA A 3 -25.24 -4.84 33.67
N THR A 4 -25.51 -3.75 34.39
CA THR A 4 -26.11 -2.55 33.79
C THR A 4 -25.11 -1.86 32.87
N PRO A 5 -25.55 -1.14 31.82
CA PRO A 5 -24.67 -0.42 30.90
C PRO A 5 -23.70 0.53 31.62
N GLU A 6 -24.14 1.17 32.70
CA GLU A 6 -23.31 2.05 33.54
C GLU A 6 -22.17 1.30 34.25
N THR A 7 -22.41 0.05 34.66
CA THR A 7 -21.40 -0.79 35.33
C THR A 7 -20.31 -1.21 34.34
N VAL A 8 -20.68 -1.44 33.07
CA VAL A 8 -19.73 -1.73 31.99
C VAL A 8 -18.91 -0.48 31.67
N LEU A 9 -19.55 0.68 31.53
CA LEU A 9 -18.87 1.96 31.24
C LEU A 9 -17.93 2.38 32.36
N ARG A 10 -18.26 2.11 33.63
CA ARG A 10 -17.37 2.38 34.78
C ARG A 10 -16.15 1.47 34.80
N ARG A 11 -16.28 0.20 34.37
CA ARG A 11 -15.14 -0.72 34.21
C ARG A 11 -14.23 -0.34 33.04
N VAL A 12 -14.81 0.09 31.92
CA VAL A 12 -14.05 0.62 30.77
C VAL A 12 -13.30 1.90 31.16
N ARG A 13 -13.92 2.80 31.94
CA ARG A 13 -13.23 3.97 32.53
C ARG A 13 -12.15 3.59 33.55
N GLY A 14 -12.25 2.44 34.20
CA GLY A 14 -11.21 1.90 35.09
C GLY A 14 -9.99 1.31 34.38
N LEU A 15 -10.13 0.89 33.11
CA LEU A 15 -8.98 0.58 32.24
C LEU A 15 -8.29 1.84 31.71
N ILE A 16 -8.97 2.97 31.79
CA ILE A 16 -8.45 4.32 31.54
C ILE A 16 -8.31 5.05 32.90
N GLY A 17 -7.90 4.29 33.93
CA GLY A 17 -7.68 4.76 35.29
C GLY A 17 -6.30 5.37 35.48
N THR A 18 -6.28 6.70 35.55
CA THR A 18 -5.35 7.57 36.27
C THR A 18 -4.36 6.90 37.24
N ALA A 19 -3.09 6.71 36.81
CA ALA A 19 -1.87 6.87 37.61
C ALA A 19 -0.63 6.58 36.75
N GLY A 20 0.23 7.58 36.58
CA GLY A 20 1.67 7.42 36.36
C GLY A 20 2.13 6.82 35.02
N ASN A 21 2.38 7.70 34.04
CA ASN A 21 3.59 7.72 33.17
C ASN A 21 3.21 8.38 31.84
N GLU A 22 3.33 9.71 31.75
CA GLU A 22 3.10 10.50 30.52
C GLU A 22 3.96 10.00 29.33
N ARG A 23 5.01 9.22 29.58
CA ARG A 23 5.83 8.55 28.54
C ARG A 23 5.21 7.27 27.97
N SER A 24 4.38 6.53 28.71
CA SER A 24 3.73 5.30 28.21
C SER A 24 2.53 5.60 27.31
N ASN A 25 1.80 6.68 27.59
CA ASN A 25 0.58 6.99 26.84
C ASN A 25 0.89 7.43 25.39
N VAL A 26 2.04 8.05 25.16
CA VAL A 26 2.52 8.43 23.82
C VAL A 26 2.85 7.20 22.98
N ALA A 27 3.44 6.16 23.57
CA ALA A 27 3.79 4.93 22.85
C ALA A 27 2.53 4.16 22.40
N VAL A 28 1.56 4.02 23.30
CA VAL A 28 0.26 3.39 23.00
C VAL A 28 -0.52 4.23 22.00
N THR A 29 -0.59 5.55 22.19
CA THR A 29 -1.26 6.46 21.25
C THR A 29 -0.62 6.41 19.87
N ARG A 30 0.73 6.39 19.77
CA ARG A 30 1.44 6.22 18.49
C ARG A 30 1.16 4.88 17.83
N LEU A 31 1.12 3.78 18.60
CA LEU A 31 0.81 2.46 18.08
C LEU A 31 -0.62 2.39 17.53
N VAL A 32 -1.59 2.91 18.28
CA VAL A 32 -3.00 2.96 17.88
C VAL A 32 -3.18 3.87 16.66
N LEU A 33 -2.58 5.06 16.64
CA LEU A 33 -2.62 5.94 15.47
C LEU A 33 -1.97 5.29 14.25
N ARG A 34 -0.86 4.55 14.44
CA ARG A 34 -0.18 3.83 13.37
C ARG A 34 -1.05 2.71 12.81
N VAL A 35 -1.76 1.95 13.63
CA VAL A 35 -2.62 0.84 13.19
C VAL A 35 -3.93 1.34 12.58
N LEU A 36 -4.46 2.47 13.06
CA LEU A 36 -5.76 2.99 12.62
C LEU A 36 -5.67 3.99 11.46
N LEU A 37 -4.62 4.80 11.37
CA LEU A 37 -4.50 5.88 10.38
C LEU A 37 -3.51 5.58 9.26
N PHE A 38 -2.60 4.63 9.45
CA PHE A 38 -1.71 4.17 8.41
C PHE A 38 -1.98 2.68 8.19
N ASP A 39 -2.13 2.22 6.95
CA ASP A 39 -1.88 0.81 6.60
C ASP A 39 -0.37 0.45 6.78
N GLY A 40 0.34 1.20 7.64
CA GLY A 40 1.77 1.30 7.85
C GLY A 40 2.34 0.15 8.67
N GLY A 41 2.05 -1.06 8.21
CA GLY A 41 2.94 -2.20 8.42
C GLY A 41 4.39 -1.84 8.05
N PRO A 42 5.36 -2.65 8.49
CA PRO A 42 6.74 -2.45 8.08
C PRO A 42 6.83 -2.33 6.55
N VAL A 43 7.73 -1.46 6.06
CA VAL A 43 8.03 -1.35 4.63
C VAL A 43 8.29 -2.77 4.11
N PRO A 44 7.58 -3.23 3.06
CA PRO A 44 7.72 -4.60 2.59
C PRO A 44 9.18 -4.92 2.28
N ALA A 45 9.68 -6.04 2.82
CA ALA A 45 11.11 -6.39 2.73
C ALA A 45 11.62 -6.44 1.27
N TRP A 46 10.76 -6.85 0.33
CA TRP A 46 11.08 -6.90 -1.09
C TRP A 46 11.52 -5.54 -1.68
N ARG A 47 11.12 -4.42 -1.07
CA ARG A 47 11.53 -3.09 -1.54
C ARG A 47 13.03 -2.84 -1.40
N ALA A 48 13.70 -3.52 -0.47
CA ALA A 48 15.15 -3.44 -0.31
C ALA A 48 15.92 -4.03 -1.51
N ASP A 49 15.29 -4.96 -2.23
CA ASP A 49 15.86 -5.67 -3.37
C ASP A 49 15.45 -5.09 -4.73
N ALA A 50 14.79 -3.91 -4.72
CA ALA A 50 14.29 -3.27 -5.93
C ALA A 50 15.40 -2.51 -6.66
N ALA A 51 15.63 -2.86 -7.93
CA ALA A 51 16.66 -2.21 -8.76
C ALA A 51 16.46 -0.69 -8.90
N CYS A 52 15.21 -0.21 -8.85
CA CYS A 52 14.89 1.22 -8.93
C CYS A 52 15.38 2.02 -7.71
N ALA A 53 15.74 1.39 -6.60
CA ALA A 53 16.26 2.10 -5.42
C ALA A 53 17.61 2.79 -5.66
N ALA A 54 18.35 2.37 -6.70
CA ALA A 54 19.61 2.99 -7.10
C ALA A 54 19.44 4.13 -8.12
N GLU A 55 18.22 4.38 -8.59
CA GLU A 55 17.91 5.33 -9.65
C GLU A 55 17.11 6.53 -9.10
N PRO A 56 17.12 7.70 -9.77
CA PRO A 56 16.30 8.85 -9.38
C PRO A 56 14.81 8.53 -9.40
N ALA A 57 14.06 9.04 -8.42
CA ALA A 57 12.61 8.77 -8.31
C ALA A 57 11.82 9.36 -9.49
N GLU A 58 12.29 10.50 -10.02
CA GLU A 58 11.69 11.23 -11.13
C GLU A 58 11.66 10.41 -12.42
N LEU A 59 12.60 9.46 -12.58
CA LEU A 59 12.63 8.56 -13.72
C LEU A 59 11.37 7.67 -13.78
N PHE A 60 10.80 7.33 -12.63
CA PHE A 60 9.63 6.44 -12.53
C PHE A 60 8.30 7.19 -12.51
N ASP A 61 8.32 8.52 -12.54
CA ASP A 61 7.11 9.35 -12.70
C ASP A 61 7.24 10.27 -13.93
N PRO A 62 7.44 9.71 -15.14
CA PRO A 62 7.62 10.50 -16.34
C PRO A 62 6.30 11.12 -16.80
N GLU A 63 6.41 12.25 -17.51
CA GLU A 63 5.29 12.81 -18.26
C GLU A 63 4.78 11.79 -19.31
N PRO A 64 3.45 11.68 -19.53
CA PRO A 64 2.90 10.68 -20.46
C PRO A 64 3.43 10.77 -21.90
N SER A 65 3.91 11.94 -22.32
CA SER A 65 4.49 12.19 -23.65
C SER A 65 5.97 11.84 -23.75
N ASP A 66 6.67 11.65 -22.63
CA ASP A 66 8.11 11.36 -22.62
C ASP A 66 8.37 9.86 -22.82
N THR A 67 8.31 9.45 -24.08
CA THR A 67 8.56 8.06 -24.48
C THR A 67 9.98 7.57 -24.14
N ALA A 68 10.96 8.47 -24.08
CA ALA A 68 12.35 8.11 -23.79
C ALA A 68 12.51 7.74 -22.31
N SER A 69 12.01 8.58 -21.40
CA SER A 69 12.03 8.31 -19.97
C SER A 69 11.17 7.09 -19.61
N ILE A 70 10.02 6.92 -20.28
CA ILE A 70 9.19 5.71 -20.12
C ILE A 70 9.98 4.44 -20.51
N ALA A 71 10.69 4.47 -21.63
CA ALA A 71 11.50 3.33 -22.08
C ALA A 71 12.68 3.05 -21.13
N GLU A 72 13.34 4.09 -20.64
CA GLU A 72 14.42 4.03 -19.66
C GLU A 72 13.96 3.33 -18.36
N ALA A 73 12.91 3.85 -17.74
CA ALA A 73 12.34 3.28 -16.51
C ALA A 73 11.88 1.83 -16.68
N LYS A 74 11.29 1.51 -17.84
CA LYS A 74 10.90 0.12 -18.16
C LYS A 74 12.10 -0.81 -18.29
N ARG A 75 13.24 -0.34 -18.76
CA ARG A 75 14.47 -1.14 -18.84
C ARG A 75 15.01 -1.49 -17.46
N VAL A 76 15.02 -0.52 -16.54
CA VAL A 76 15.36 -0.77 -15.13
C VAL A 76 14.41 -1.82 -14.54
N CYS A 77 13.10 -1.67 -14.77
CA CYS A 77 12.12 -2.63 -14.30
C CYS A 77 12.31 -4.04 -14.90
N ALA A 78 12.78 -4.15 -16.14
CA ALA A 78 12.98 -5.44 -16.83
C ALA A 78 14.08 -6.29 -16.19
N GLY A 79 15.12 -5.66 -15.63
CA GLY A 79 16.20 -6.33 -14.88
C GLY A 79 15.89 -6.55 -13.39
N CYS A 80 14.73 -6.09 -12.89
CA CYS A 80 14.42 -6.09 -11.47
C CYS A 80 13.87 -7.45 -10.99
N GLN A 81 14.58 -8.11 -10.06
CA GLN A 81 14.19 -9.42 -9.51
C GLN A 81 12.84 -9.42 -8.78
N VAL A 82 12.46 -8.29 -8.18
CA VAL A 82 11.19 -8.14 -7.42
C VAL A 82 10.04 -7.60 -8.26
N ARG A 83 10.19 -7.49 -9.59
CA ARG A 83 9.19 -6.89 -10.50
C ARG A 83 7.79 -7.47 -10.31
N ALA A 84 7.67 -8.80 -10.22
CA ALA A 84 6.38 -9.48 -10.09
C ALA A 84 5.69 -9.15 -8.76
N VAL A 85 6.45 -9.18 -7.66
CA VAL A 85 5.95 -8.84 -6.32
C VAL A 85 5.57 -7.36 -6.28
N CYS A 86 6.43 -6.47 -6.77
CA CYS A 86 6.17 -5.03 -6.87
C CYS A 86 4.83 -4.75 -7.58
N LEU A 87 4.58 -5.36 -8.74
CA LEU A 87 3.33 -5.16 -9.48
C LEU A 87 2.11 -5.67 -8.70
N ALA A 88 2.22 -6.85 -8.09
CA ALA A 88 1.13 -7.44 -7.32
C ALA A 88 0.77 -6.58 -6.10
N ASP A 89 1.79 -6.11 -5.38
CA ASP A 89 1.67 -5.29 -4.19
C ASP A 89 1.00 -3.95 -4.54
N VAL A 90 1.53 -3.23 -5.54
CA VAL A 90 0.98 -1.95 -6.02
C VAL A 90 -0.49 -2.10 -6.44
N LEU A 91 -0.84 -3.13 -7.22
CA LEU A 91 -2.22 -3.35 -7.63
C LEU A 91 -3.16 -3.71 -6.46
N GLY A 92 -2.61 -4.18 -5.33
CA GLY A 92 -3.37 -4.53 -4.13
C GLY A 92 -3.91 -3.34 -3.35
N TRP A 93 -3.20 -2.21 -3.34
CA TRP A 93 -3.59 -1.02 -2.58
C TRP A 93 -3.80 0.25 -3.42
N GLU A 94 -3.26 0.31 -4.65
CA GLU A 94 -3.28 1.53 -5.46
C GLU A 94 -4.71 1.80 -5.98
N PRO A 95 -5.34 2.93 -5.60
CA PRO A 95 -6.65 3.28 -6.11
C PRO A 95 -6.57 3.67 -7.58
N VAL A 96 -7.52 3.16 -8.38
CA VAL A 96 -7.56 3.38 -9.85
C VAL A 96 -7.54 4.87 -10.23
N THR A 97 -8.15 5.73 -9.41
CA THR A 97 -8.23 7.18 -9.65
C THR A 97 -6.92 7.94 -9.43
N ARG A 98 -5.93 7.32 -8.78
CA ARG A 98 -4.63 7.95 -8.48
C ARG A 98 -3.46 7.13 -9.03
N ARG A 99 -3.66 6.41 -10.13
CA ARG A 99 -2.57 5.70 -10.81
C ARG A 99 -1.73 6.70 -11.56
N HIS A 100 -0.43 6.68 -11.32
CA HIS A 100 0.57 7.47 -12.05
C HIS A 100 1.89 6.70 -12.13
N GLY A 101 2.84 7.23 -12.88
CA GLY A 101 4.18 6.66 -13.04
C GLY A 101 4.23 5.19 -13.48
N ILE A 102 5.39 4.60 -13.23
CA ILE A 102 5.76 3.24 -13.63
C ILE A 102 5.98 2.38 -12.40
N ALA A 103 5.26 1.26 -12.34
CA ALA A 103 5.36 0.28 -11.26
C ALA A 103 5.32 -1.13 -11.85
N GLY A 104 6.20 -2.02 -11.38
CA GLY A 104 6.27 -3.39 -11.92
C GLY A 104 6.58 -3.46 -13.42
N GLY A 105 7.17 -2.41 -13.99
CA GLY A 105 7.42 -2.27 -15.43
C GLY A 105 6.20 -1.89 -16.27
N LEU A 106 5.10 -1.45 -15.66
CA LEU A 106 3.90 -1.00 -16.35
C LEU A 106 3.62 0.47 -16.01
N THR A 107 3.21 1.25 -17.02
CA THR A 107 2.63 2.58 -16.80
C THR A 107 1.25 2.48 -16.17
N ALA A 108 0.73 3.59 -15.62
CA ALA A 108 -0.64 3.68 -15.10
C ALA A 108 -1.69 3.11 -16.09
N GLY A 109 -1.64 3.55 -17.36
CA GLY A 109 -2.58 3.07 -18.38
C GLY A 109 -2.41 1.58 -18.73
N GLU A 110 -1.20 1.03 -18.64
CA GLU A 110 -0.97 -0.41 -18.80
C GLU A 110 -1.51 -1.20 -17.61
N ARG A 111 -1.38 -0.69 -16.39
CA ARG A 111 -1.99 -1.27 -15.18
C ARG A 111 -3.52 -1.28 -15.28
N ASP A 112 -4.13 -0.24 -15.84
CA ASP A 112 -5.58 -0.19 -16.11
C ASP A 112 -6.01 -1.27 -17.09
N ARG A 113 -5.32 -1.38 -18.23
CA ARG A 113 -5.61 -2.40 -19.24
C ARG A 113 -5.44 -3.82 -18.69
N LEU A 114 -4.40 -4.06 -17.89
CA LEU A 114 -4.15 -5.34 -17.24
C LEU A 114 -5.31 -5.74 -16.31
N VAL A 115 -5.75 -4.83 -15.44
CA VAL A 115 -6.86 -5.10 -14.50
C VAL A 115 -8.17 -5.29 -15.27
N ALA A 116 -8.44 -4.47 -16.29
CA ALA A 116 -9.62 -4.62 -17.13
C ALA A 116 -9.63 -5.96 -17.90
N ALA A 117 -8.48 -6.41 -18.40
CA ALA A 117 -8.33 -7.72 -19.03
C ALA A 117 -8.62 -8.85 -18.03
N ARG A 118 -7.98 -8.84 -16.84
CA ARG A 118 -8.24 -9.84 -15.78
C ARG A 118 -9.72 -9.92 -15.40
N ARG A 119 -10.39 -8.77 -15.25
CA ARG A 119 -11.83 -8.72 -14.95
C ARG A 119 -12.69 -9.31 -16.06
N ARG A 120 -12.33 -9.09 -17.33
CA ARG A 120 -13.05 -9.69 -18.47
C ARG A 120 -12.91 -11.20 -18.49
N THR A 121 -11.69 -11.72 -18.33
CA THR A 121 -11.43 -13.16 -18.26
C THR A 121 -12.20 -13.81 -17.11
N ALA A 122 -12.13 -13.25 -15.90
CA ALA A 122 -12.87 -13.80 -14.75
C ALA A 122 -14.39 -13.82 -14.98
N ARG A 123 -14.95 -12.80 -15.67
CA ARG A 123 -16.38 -12.80 -16.03
C ARG A 123 -16.72 -13.88 -17.06
N GLN A 124 -15.84 -14.13 -18.02
CA GLN A 124 -16.02 -15.17 -19.02
C GLN A 124 -15.98 -16.57 -18.41
N GLU A 125 -15.07 -16.80 -17.45
CA GLU A 125 -14.95 -18.06 -16.72
C GLU A 125 -16.20 -18.36 -15.88
N VAL A 126 -16.78 -17.35 -15.22
CA VAL A 126 -18.02 -17.52 -14.42
C VAL A 126 -19.25 -17.76 -15.30
N ALA A 127 -19.24 -17.27 -16.55
CA ALA A 127 -20.35 -17.42 -17.48
C ALA A 127 -20.33 -18.73 -18.29
N ALA A 128 -19.23 -19.49 -18.22
CA ALA A 128 -19.05 -20.79 -18.87
C ALA A 128 -19.44 -21.93 -17.92
#